data_AF-A0A523PX21-F1
#
_entry.id   AF-A0A523PX21-F1
#
_cell.length_a   1.000
_cell.length_b   1.000
_cell.length_c   1.000
_cell.angle_alpha   90.00
_cell.angle_beta   90.00
_cell.angle_gamma   90.00
#
_symmetry.space_group_name_H-M   'P 1'
#
loop_
_entity.id
_entity.type
_entity.pdbx_description
1 polymer ?
#
loop_
_entity_poly.entity_id
_entity_poly.type
_entity_poly.pdbx_seq_one_letter_code
_entity_poly.pdbx_strand_id
1 'polypeptide(L)'
;MKKSIFLSFMLLVQSLMLFGQSNKNQQKNGQENIQYVLTESGYITVLVSSNNWIINLSEHGVIKDIEVSPKEKLEYDLLGRISKIGDQVVVYNLITGLIDKIGDATLVYEPVFWRLNSIGNTINFQYDLFGRITKVNQDSIVYSVVDGKVDKIGETTIGYSLHRKVISIKPLKNNLRFKVNINPNAN
;
A
#
# COMPACT_ATOMS: atom_id res chain seq x y z
N MET A 1 29.74 15.94 -1.79
CA MET A 1 28.54 15.73 -0.95
C MET A 1 27.31 15.81 -1.82
N LYS A 2 26.64 14.69 -2.10
CA LYS A 2 25.26 14.67 -2.64
C LYS A 2 24.46 13.65 -1.84
N LYS A 3 24.21 14.01 -0.57
CA LYS A 3 23.13 13.43 0.23
C LYS A 3 21.89 14.26 -0.07
N SER A 4 20.71 13.64 -0.01
CA SER A 4 19.40 14.30 0.03
C SER A 4 18.74 14.66 -1.30
N ILE A 5 18.28 13.63 -2.02
CA ILE A 5 16.99 13.71 -2.76
C ILE A 5 16.04 12.61 -2.27
N PHE A 6 16.57 11.51 -1.72
CA PHE A 6 15.83 10.35 -1.19
C PHE A 6 14.89 10.63 0.01
N LEU A 7 14.96 11.80 0.65
CA LEU A 7 14.24 12.06 1.90
C LEU A 7 13.02 12.99 1.76
N SER A 8 12.88 13.70 0.63
CA SER A 8 11.91 14.80 0.56
C SER A 8 10.49 14.38 0.22
N PHE A 9 10.28 13.25 -0.46
CA PHE A 9 8.94 12.90 -0.94
C PHE A 9 8.16 11.96 -0.02
N MET A 10 8.87 11.14 0.78
CA MET A 10 8.23 10.36 1.84
C MET A 10 7.61 11.28 2.92
N LEU A 11 8.08 12.51 3.04
CA LEU A 11 7.61 13.50 4.01
C LEU A 11 6.25 14.13 3.65
N LEU A 12 5.83 14.11 2.38
CA LEU A 12 4.55 14.72 1.98
C LEU A 12 3.37 13.75 2.06
N VAL A 13 3.64 12.44 2.03
CA VAL A 13 2.64 11.36 2.05
C VAL A 13 2.35 10.87 3.48
N GLN A 14 3.16 11.29 4.47
CA GLN A 14 3.12 10.79 5.84
C GLN A 14 2.01 11.36 6.74
N SER A 15 1.23 12.36 6.31
CA SER A 15 0.33 13.05 7.27
C SER A 15 -0.97 12.31 7.61
N LEU A 16 -1.39 11.25 6.87
CA LEU A 16 -2.75 10.67 7.00
C LEU A 16 -2.83 9.14 6.76
N MET A 17 -1.72 8.41 6.93
CA MET A 17 -1.62 7.02 6.45
C MET A 17 -1.33 6.00 7.54
N LEU A 18 -2.13 4.94 7.61
CA LEU A 18 -1.96 3.79 8.49
C LEU A 18 -1.33 2.64 7.69
N PHE A 19 -0.20 2.11 8.16
CA PHE A 19 0.56 1.08 7.44
C PHE A 19 0.27 -0.33 8.00
N GLY A 20 -0.07 -1.26 7.11
CA GLY A 20 -0.10 -2.69 7.41
C GLY A 20 0.97 -3.45 6.64
N GLN A 21 1.71 -4.32 7.33
CA GLN A 21 2.75 -5.16 6.72
C GLN A 21 2.36 -6.64 6.83
N SER A 22 2.48 -7.41 5.74
CA SER A 22 2.43 -8.87 5.77
C SER A 22 3.86 -9.41 5.65
N ASN A 23 4.43 -9.86 6.78
CA ASN A 23 5.66 -10.64 6.78
C ASN A 23 5.33 -12.07 7.22
N LYS A 24 5.41 -13.02 6.29
CA LYS A 24 5.68 -14.42 6.65
C LYS A 24 6.77 -14.99 5.75
N ASN A 25 7.97 -14.96 6.32
CA ASN A 25 9.10 -15.87 6.15
C ASN A 25 9.97 -15.75 4.87
N GLN A 26 11.20 -15.30 5.14
CA GLN A 26 12.44 -15.41 4.38
C GLN A 26 12.49 -14.65 3.05
N GLN A 27 13.05 -13.44 3.10
CA GLN A 27 13.70 -12.79 1.95
C GLN A 27 14.69 -13.79 1.34
N LYS A 28 14.28 -14.49 0.29
CA LYS A 28 15.21 -14.98 -0.70
C LYS A 28 15.61 -13.78 -1.55
N ASN A 29 16.90 -13.65 -1.85
CA ASN A 29 17.40 -12.62 -2.77
C ASN A 29 16.52 -12.58 -4.03
N GLY A 30 15.90 -11.43 -4.30
CA GLY A 30 15.08 -11.21 -5.49
C GLY A 30 13.56 -11.20 -5.30
N GLN A 31 13.02 -11.50 -4.11
CA GLN A 31 11.56 -11.45 -3.87
C GLN A 31 11.07 -10.04 -3.50
N GLU A 32 9.94 -9.64 -4.08
CA GLU A 32 9.28 -8.37 -3.78
C GLU A 32 8.71 -8.33 -2.34
N ASN A 33 8.87 -7.19 -1.68
CA ASN A 33 8.17 -6.81 -0.47
C ASN A 33 6.90 -6.05 -0.82
N ILE A 34 5.79 -6.47 -0.22
CA ILE A 34 4.46 -5.92 -0.48
C ILE A 34 3.94 -5.28 0.80
N GLN A 35 3.70 -3.98 0.73
CA GLN A 35 3.06 -3.21 1.79
C GLN A 35 1.81 -2.58 1.22
N TYR A 36 0.88 -2.25 2.11
CA TYR A 36 -0.26 -1.42 1.74
C TYR A 36 -0.42 -0.31 2.75
N VAL A 37 -1.05 0.76 2.28
CA VAL A 37 -1.30 1.95 3.04
C VAL A 37 -2.79 2.22 3.01
N LEU A 38 -3.40 2.26 4.18
CA LEU A 38 -4.80 2.58 4.36
C LEU A 38 -4.94 4.06 4.74
N THR A 39 -5.73 4.78 3.96
CA THR A 39 -6.12 6.16 4.29
C THR A 39 -7.14 6.17 5.42
N GLU A 40 -7.24 7.28 6.14
CA GLU A 40 -8.28 7.47 7.17
C GLU A 40 -9.71 7.31 6.62
N SER A 41 -9.92 7.52 5.33
CA SER A 41 -11.24 7.35 4.67
C SER A 41 -11.49 5.93 4.16
N GLY A 42 -10.52 5.02 4.27
CA GLY A 42 -10.70 3.61 3.94
C GLY A 42 -10.23 3.15 2.57
N TYR A 43 -9.58 4.02 1.78
CA TYR A 43 -8.98 3.66 0.50
C TYR A 43 -7.55 3.14 0.68
N ILE A 44 -7.11 2.27 -0.24
CA ILE A 44 -5.76 1.72 -0.20
C ILE A 44 -4.86 2.19 -1.33
N THR A 45 -3.58 2.18 -1.01
CA THR A 45 -2.47 2.22 -1.95
C THR A 45 -1.55 1.06 -1.65
N VAL A 46 -0.98 0.45 -2.68
CA VAL A 46 -0.09 -0.71 -2.55
C VAL A 46 1.31 -0.32 -2.95
N LEU A 47 2.27 -0.67 -2.12
CA LEU A 47 3.68 -0.49 -2.37
C LEU A 47 4.28 -1.87 -2.65
N VAL A 48 4.64 -2.10 -3.91
CA VAL A 48 5.45 -3.26 -4.30
C VAL A 48 6.88 -2.77 -4.39
N SER A 49 7.81 -3.43 -3.69
CA SER A 49 9.19 -2.97 -3.62
C SER A 49 10.18 -4.12 -3.70
N SER A 50 11.37 -3.83 -4.19
CA SER A 50 12.56 -4.65 -4.03
C SER A 50 13.66 -3.82 -3.38
N ASN A 51 14.88 -4.34 -3.32
CA ASN A 51 16.01 -3.62 -2.73
C ASN A 51 16.35 -2.31 -3.47
N ASN A 52 16.04 -2.24 -4.77
CA ASN A 52 16.47 -1.16 -5.65
C ASN A 52 15.33 -0.36 -6.28
N TRP A 53 14.07 -0.70 -6.01
CA TRP A 53 12.94 0.00 -6.60
C TRP A 53 11.68 -0.14 -5.72
N ILE A 54 10.76 0.81 -5.89
CA ILE A 54 9.44 0.83 -5.25
C ILE A 54 8.43 1.31 -6.30
N ILE A 55 7.31 0.60 -6.44
CA ILE A 55 6.16 1.03 -7.22
C ILE A 55 5.00 1.28 -6.27
N ASN A 56 4.39 2.45 -6.41
CA ASN A 56 3.14 2.80 -5.78
C ASN A 56 1.98 2.55 -6.76
N LEU A 57 1.08 1.65 -6.37
CA LEU A 57 -0.11 1.28 -7.13
C LEU A 57 -1.35 1.78 -6.39
N SER A 58 -2.29 2.32 -7.15
CA SER A 58 -3.66 2.51 -6.66
C SER A 58 -4.38 1.17 -6.42
N GLU A 59 -5.52 1.23 -5.72
CA GLU A 59 -6.42 0.09 -5.58
C GLU A 59 -6.94 -0.48 -6.91
N HIS A 60 -6.78 0.24 -8.02
CA HIS A 60 -7.14 -0.23 -9.36
C HIS A 60 -5.91 -0.67 -10.18
N GLY A 61 -4.76 -0.93 -9.56
CA GLY A 61 -3.59 -1.47 -10.28
C GLY A 61 -2.86 -0.48 -11.17
N VAL A 62 -3.24 0.81 -11.13
CA VAL A 62 -2.56 1.87 -11.88
C VAL A 62 -1.34 2.35 -11.10
N ILE A 63 -0.19 2.46 -11.77
CA ILE A 63 1.02 3.07 -11.23
C ILE A 63 0.76 4.55 -10.95
N LYS A 64 0.88 4.95 -9.69
CA LYS A 64 0.79 6.33 -9.23
C LYS A 64 2.15 6.98 -9.12
N ASP A 65 3.15 6.21 -8.72
CA ASP A 65 4.52 6.67 -8.59
C ASP A 65 5.49 5.49 -8.70
N ILE A 66 6.73 5.77 -9.08
CA ILE A 66 7.79 4.78 -9.15
C ILE A 66 9.13 5.42 -8.75
N GLU A 67 9.83 4.75 -7.85
CA GLU A 67 11.20 5.08 -7.50
C GLU A 67 12.11 3.93 -7.91
N VAL A 68 13.21 4.27 -8.59
CA VAL A 68 14.16 3.30 -9.14
C VAL A 68 15.57 3.77 -8.86
N SER A 69 16.38 2.88 -8.30
CA SER A 69 17.80 3.12 -8.09
C SER A 69 18.49 3.44 -9.41
N PRO A 70 19.48 4.36 -9.45
CA PRO A 70 20.20 4.71 -10.68
C PRO A 70 20.89 3.55 -11.41
N LYS A 71 21.02 2.39 -10.75
CA LYS A 71 21.63 1.18 -11.31
C LYS A 71 20.64 0.30 -12.07
N GLU A 72 19.34 0.46 -11.82
CA GLU A 72 18.29 -0.33 -12.45
C GLU A 72 17.81 0.36 -13.72
N LYS A 73 17.29 -0.44 -14.66
CA LYS A 73 16.75 0.06 -15.92
C LYS A 73 15.23 -0.09 -15.92
N LEU A 74 14.56 0.90 -16.52
CA LEU A 74 13.17 0.81 -16.90
C LEU A 74 13.07 0.46 -18.37
N GLU A 75 12.26 -0.54 -18.68
CA GLU A 75 11.86 -0.86 -20.04
C GLU A 75 10.36 -0.61 -20.18
N TYR A 76 9.94 -0.25 -21.39
CA TYR A 76 8.56 0.10 -21.71
C TYR A 76 8.05 -0.76 -22.85
N ASP A 77 6.76 -1.07 -22.84
CA ASP A 77 6.09 -1.73 -23.95
C ASP A 77 5.76 -0.74 -25.08
N LEU A 78 5.17 -1.24 -26.17
CA LEU A 78 4.78 -0.43 -27.33
C LEU A 78 3.70 0.62 -27.02
N LEU A 79 3.02 0.49 -25.88
CA LEU A 79 2.02 1.45 -25.41
C LEU A 79 2.63 2.48 -24.43
N GLY A 80 3.96 2.45 -24.23
CA GLY A 80 4.66 3.34 -23.31
C GLY A 80 4.44 3.01 -21.84
N ARG A 81 3.92 1.82 -21.51
CA ARG A 81 3.74 1.36 -20.12
C ARG A 81 5.02 0.67 -19.67
N ILE A 82 5.34 0.73 -18.38
CA ILE A 82 6.52 0.04 -17.83
C ILE A 82 6.32 -1.47 -17.99
N SER A 83 7.20 -2.13 -18.74
CA SER A 83 7.19 -3.58 -18.98
C SER A 83 8.23 -4.32 -18.16
N LYS A 84 9.29 -3.64 -17.71
CA LYS A 84 10.36 -4.22 -16.89
C LYS A 84 11.01 -3.19 -15.97
N ILE A 85 11.41 -3.62 -14.77
CA ILE A 85 12.17 -2.84 -13.78
C ILE A 85 13.33 -3.72 -13.30
N GLY A 86 14.54 -3.41 -13.74
CA GLY A 86 15.68 -4.30 -13.54
C GLY A 86 15.45 -5.65 -14.20
N ASP A 87 15.43 -6.72 -13.39
CA ASP A 87 15.12 -8.07 -13.85
C ASP A 87 13.63 -8.44 -13.71
N GLN A 88 12.81 -7.57 -13.12
CA GLN A 88 11.42 -7.88 -12.82
C GLN A 88 10.49 -7.46 -13.94
N VAL A 89 9.67 -8.39 -14.41
CA VAL A 89 8.68 -8.18 -15.48
C VAL A 89 7.39 -7.63 -14.88
N VAL A 90 6.80 -6.65 -15.57
CA VAL A 90 5.47 -6.12 -15.27
C VAL A 90 4.49 -6.65 -16.33
N VAL A 91 3.49 -7.40 -15.87
CA VAL A 91 2.47 -8.02 -16.73
C VAL A 91 1.15 -7.28 -16.56
N TYR A 92 0.53 -6.94 -17.68
CA TYR A 92 -0.78 -6.30 -17.71
C TYR A 92 -1.84 -7.26 -18.22
N ASN A 93 -3.03 -7.14 -17.64
CA ASN A 93 -4.23 -7.76 -18.18
C ASN A 93 -4.53 -7.19 -19.57
N LEU A 94 -4.75 -8.07 -20.55
CA LEU A 94 -5.02 -7.64 -21.93
C LEU A 94 -6.40 -6.99 -22.11
N ILE A 95 -7.35 -7.25 -21.22
CA ILE A 95 -8.71 -6.75 -21.30
C ILE A 95 -8.83 -5.45 -20.52
N THR A 96 -8.40 -5.44 -19.27
CA THR A 96 -8.58 -4.28 -18.36
C THR A 96 -7.44 -3.28 -18.45
N GLY A 97 -6.27 -3.69 -18.96
CA GLY A 97 -5.06 -2.88 -18.96
C GLY A 97 -4.44 -2.67 -17.58
N LEU A 98 -4.96 -3.33 -16.53
CA LEU A 98 -4.45 -3.26 -15.17
C LEU A 98 -3.23 -4.17 -14.99
N ILE A 99 -2.39 -3.87 -14.00
CA ILE A 99 -1.23 -4.72 -13.68
C ILE A 99 -1.72 -5.98 -12.97
N ASP A 100 -1.45 -7.14 -13.58
CA ASP A 100 -1.73 -8.47 -13.02
C ASP A 100 -0.51 -9.03 -12.27
N LYS A 101 0.71 -8.61 -12.65
CA LYS A 101 1.94 -9.12 -12.02
C LYS A 101 3.08 -8.11 -12.03
N ILE A 102 3.87 -8.07 -10.97
CA ILE A 102 5.19 -7.42 -10.93
C ILE A 102 6.17 -8.42 -10.30
N GLY A 103 7.13 -8.90 -11.08
CA GLY A 103 8.04 -9.95 -10.62
C GLY A 103 7.27 -11.19 -10.19
N ASP A 104 7.35 -11.59 -8.91
CA ASP A 104 6.58 -12.70 -8.33
C ASP A 104 5.27 -12.25 -7.64
N ALA A 105 5.05 -10.95 -7.48
CA ALA A 105 3.82 -10.42 -6.90
C ALA A 105 2.67 -10.48 -7.92
N THR A 106 1.69 -11.36 -7.68
CA THR A 106 0.43 -11.41 -8.45
C THR A 106 -0.60 -10.50 -7.83
N LEU A 107 -1.35 -9.75 -8.64
CA LEU A 107 -2.45 -8.88 -8.22
C LEU A 107 -3.75 -9.42 -8.80
N VAL A 108 -4.77 -9.54 -7.97
CA VAL A 108 -6.09 -10.04 -8.38
C VAL A 108 -7.14 -9.00 -8.04
N TYR A 109 -8.00 -8.70 -9.01
CA TYR A 109 -9.07 -7.70 -8.86
C TYR A 109 -10.43 -8.37 -8.72
N GLU A 110 -11.33 -7.73 -8.00
CA GLU A 110 -12.73 -8.16 -8.01
C GLU A 110 -13.41 -7.78 -9.34
N PRO A 111 -14.35 -8.58 -9.84
CA PRO A 111 -14.79 -8.51 -11.24
C PRO A 111 -15.75 -7.36 -11.55
N VAL A 112 -16.30 -6.66 -10.55
CA VAL A 112 -17.38 -5.68 -10.76
C VAL A 112 -16.81 -4.27 -10.86
N PHE A 113 -16.02 -3.83 -9.89
CA PHE A 113 -15.42 -2.50 -9.87
C PHE A 113 -13.91 -2.51 -10.06
N TRP A 114 -13.31 -3.68 -10.33
CA TRP A 114 -11.89 -3.83 -10.60
C TRP A 114 -11.00 -3.29 -9.48
N ARG A 115 -11.47 -3.39 -8.24
CA ARG A 115 -10.68 -3.07 -7.05
C ARG A 115 -9.79 -4.24 -6.69
N LEU A 116 -8.61 -3.97 -6.17
CA LEU A 116 -7.64 -4.98 -5.80
C LEU A 116 -8.21 -5.86 -4.69
N ASN A 117 -8.51 -7.11 -5.01
CA ASN A 117 -9.07 -8.09 -4.09
C ASN A 117 -7.98 -8.80 -3.30
N SER A 118 -6.88 -9.16 -3.94
CA SER A 118 -5.78 -9.84 -3.26
C SER A 118 -4.42 -9.60 -3.93
N ILE A 119 -3.37 -9.83 -3.15
CA ILE A 119 -1.98 -9.80 -3.62
C ILE A 119 -1.30 -11.09 -3.20
N GLY A 120 -0.80 -11.83 -4.18
CA GLY A 120 -0.33 -13.19 -4.04
C GLY A 120 -1.35 -14.05 -3.29
N ASN A 121 -0.85 -14.94 -2.43
CA ASN A 121 -1.69 -15.79 -1.58
C ASN A 121 -1.76 -15.29 -0.12
N THR A 122 -1.32 -14.05 0.15
CA THR A 122 -1.00 -13.59 1.51
C THR A 122 -1.79 -12.37 1.96
N ILE A 123 -2.31 -11.56 1.05
CA ILE A 123 -3.06 -10.34 1.37
C ILE A 123 -4.40 -10.41 0.64
N ASN A 124 -5.49 -10.28 1.39
CA ASN A 124 -6.85 -10.24 0.86
C ASN A 124 -7.58 -9.01 1.42
N PHE A 125 -8.32 -8.33 0.56
CA PHE A 125 -9.08 -7.13 0.85
C PHE A 125 -10.57 -7.41 0.73
N GLN A 126 -11.35 -6.82 1.64
CA GLN A 126 -12.81 -6.76 1.51
C GLN A 126 -13.25 -5.32 1.56
N TYR A 127 -14.33 -5.00 0.84
CA TYR A 127 -14.83 -3.66 0.66
C TYR A 127 -16.29 -3.57 1.12
N ASP A 128 -16.71 -2.38 1.56
CA ASP A 128 -18.12 -2.04 1.67
C ASP A 128 -18.71 -1.60 0.31
N LEU A 129 -20.00 -1.26 0.33
CA LEU A 129 -20.74 -0.77 -0.83
C LEU A 129 -20.25 0.60 -1.33
N PHE A 130 -19.49 1.34 -0.52
CA PHE A 130 -18.91 2.63 -0.86
C PHE A 130 -17.45 2.52 -1.33
N GLY A 131 -16.92 1.30 -1.40
CA GLY A 131 -15.55 1.04 -1.81
C GLY A 131 -14.49 1.29 -0.75
N ARG A 132 -14.88 1.42 0.51
CA ARG A 132 -13.92 1.48 1.62
C ARG A 132 -13.53 0.07 2.06
N ILE A 133 -12.28 -0.15 2.41
CA ILE A 133 -11.82 -1.44 2.92
C ILE A 133 -12.46 -1.72 4.28
N THR A 134 -13.16 -2.84 4.41
CA THR A 134 -13.73 -3.30 5.68
C THR A 134 -12.89 -4.40 6.33
N LYS A 135 -11.96 -5.01 5.58
CA LYS A 135 -11.09 -6.06 6.09
C LYS A 135 -9.81 -6.17 5.29
N VAL A 136 -8.70 -6.40 5.99
CA VAL A 136 -7.46 -6.92 5.39
C VAL A 136 -7.09 -8.22 6.08
N ASN A 137 -7.05 -9.32 5.33
CA ASN A 137 -6.88 -10.66 5.86
C ASN A 137 -7.88 -11.00 6.97
N GLN A 138 -7.43 -11.03 8.22
CA GLN A 138 -8.28 -11.28 9.40
C GLN A 138 -8.62 -10.00 10.18
N ASP A 139 -7.93 -8.90 9.91
CA ASP A 139 -8.11 -7.65 10.63
C ASP A 139 -9.27 -6.87 10.02
N SER A 140 -10.34 -6.67 10.80
CA SER A 140 -11.47 -5.83 10.41
C SER A 140 -11.11 -4.36 10.55
N ILE A 141 -11.73 -3.52 9.72
CA ILE A 141 -11.59 -2.07 9.78
C ILE A 141 -12.95 -1.49 10.15
N VAL A 142 -12.97 -0.74 11.25
CA VAL A 142 -14.16 -0.10 11.78
C VAL A 142 -14.01 1.41 11.59
N TYR A 143 -15.09 2.03 11.13
CA TYR A 143 -15.15 3.45 10.86
C TYR A 143 -15.99 4.16 11.92
N SER A 144 -15.62 5.40 12.21
CA SER A 144 -16.39 6.32 13.01
C SER A 144 -17.72 6.60 12.34
N VAL A 145 -18.81 6.45 13.08
CA VAL A 145 -20.15 6.82 12.59
C VAL A 145 -20.32 8.34 12.47
N VAL A 146 -19.46 9.12 13.12
CA VAL A 146 -19.57 10.58 13.19
C VAL A 146 -19.03 11.25 11.91
N ASP A 147 -17.95 10.71 11.34
CA ASP A 147 -17.23 11.36 10.22
C ASP A 147 -16.62 10.37 9.22
N GLY A 148 -16.87 9.07 9.41
CA GLY A 148 -16.43 8.05 8.48
C GLY A 148 -14.93 7.77 8.47
N LYS A 149 -14.15 8.28 9.44
CA LYS A 149 -12.71 7.94 9.55
C LYS A 149 -12.47 6.58 10.17
N VAL A 150 -11.34 5.95 9.88
CA VAL A 150 -10.95 4.66 10.51
C VAL A 150 -10.72 4.84 12.02
N ASP A 151 -11.54 4.19 12.84
CA ASP A 151 -11.42 4.21 14.31
C ASP A 151 -10.66 2.98 14.84
N LYS A 152 -10.74 1.84 14.15
CA LYS A 152 -10.09 0.59 14.59
C LYS A 152 -9.65 -0.27 13.40
N ILE A 153 -8.49 -0.92 13.53
CA ILE A 153 -7.96 -1.93 12.61
C ILE A 153 -7.55 -3.16 13.41
N GLY A 154 -8.20 -4.30 13.18
CA GLY A 154 -8.00 -5.50 13.99
C GLY A 154 -8.19 -5.15 15.46
N GLU A 155 -7.18 -5.37 16.29
CA GLU A 155 -7.18 -5.02 17.71
C GLU A 155 -6.58 -3.64 18.03
N THR A 156 -6.32 -2.81 17.02
CA THR A 156 -5.68 -1.50 17.20
C THR A 156 -6.69 -0.38 17.08
N THR A 157 -6.80 0.46 18.11
CA THR A 157 -7.67 1.65 18.11
C THR A 157 -6.87 2.90 17.76
N ILE A 158 -7.49 3.82 17.01
CA ILE A 158 -6.92 5.09 16.60
C ILE A 158 -7.68 6.22 17.30
N GLY A 159 -6.95 7.08 18.01
CA GLY A 159 -7.51 8.25 18.68
C GLY A 159 -7.21 9.51 17.88
N TYR A 160 -8.22 10.35 17.74
CA TYR A 160 -8.15 11.63 17.03
C TYR A 160 -8.28 12.81 18.00
N SER A 161 -7.62 13.91 17.67
CA SER A 161 -7.88 15.22 18.29
C SER A 161 -9.24 15.78 17.85
N LEU A 162 -9.68 16.86 18.49
CA LEU A 162 -10.86 17.62 18.06
C LEU A 162 -10.75 18.11 16.61
N HIS A 163 -9.55 18.44 16.15
CA HIS A 163 -9.26 18.83 14.77
C HIS A 163 -9.07 17.62 13.84
N ARG A 164 -9.48 16.42 14.28
CA ARG A 164 -9.46 15.18 13.50
C ARG A 164 -8.07 14.75 13.01
N LYS A 165 -6.99 15.22 13.65
CA LYS A 165 -5.63 14.69 13.45
C LYS A 165 -5.43 13.45 14.33
N VAL A 166 -4.76 12.42 13.81
CA VAL A 166 -4.35 11.25 14.62
C VAL A 166 -3.44 11.72 15.75
N ILE A 167 -3.79 11.37 16.99
CA ILE A 167 -3.00 11.68 18.19
C ILE A 167 -2.58 10.45 18.97
N SER A 168 -3.17 9.28 18.71
CA SER A 168 -2.77 8.04 19.35
C SER A 168 -3.14 6.80 18.54
N ILE A 169 -2.33 5.75 18.69
CA ILE A 169 -2.58 4.43 18.10
C ILE A 169 -2.29 3.42 19.21
N LYS A 170 -3.31 2.67 19.63
CA LYS A 170 -3.24 1.81 20.81
C LYS A 170 -3.62 0.39 20.43
N PRO A 171 -2.67 -0.56 20.39
CA PRO A 171 -3.00 -1.97 20.24
C PRO A 171 -3.62 -2.49 21.55
N LEU A 172 -4.73 -3.23 21.48
CA LEU A 172 -5.39 -3.83 22.65
C LEU A 172 -4.55 -4.96 23.29
N LYS A 173 -3.52 -5.49 22.59
CA LYS A 173 -2.51 -6.43 23.10
C LYS A 173 -1.14 -6.14 22.45
N ASN A 174 -0.03 -6.43 23.12
CA ASN A 174 1.38 -6.20 22.71
C ASN A 174 1.84 -6.81 21.34
N ASN A 175 0.93 -7.26 20.48
CA ASN A 175 1.23 -7.70 19.12
C ASN A 175 1.14 -6.52 18.14
N LEU A 176 2.21 -5.74 18.04
CA LEU A 176 2.39 -4.69 17.04
C LEU A 176 2.53 -5.31 15.64
N ARG A 177 1.41 -5.61 14.97
CA ARG A 177 1.39 -5.97 13.54
C ARG A 177 1.40 -4.74 12.61
N PHE A 178 1.21 -3.56 13.19
CA PHE A 178 1.17 -2.27 12.49
C PHE A 178 2.28 -1.39 13.05
N LYS A 179 3.21 -0.92 12.21
CA LYS A 179 4.15 0.15 12.55
C LYS A 179 3.62 1.42 11.93
N VAL A 180 3.20 2.39 12.74
CA VAL A 180 2.75 3.69 12.25
C VAL A 180 3.73 4.76 12.72
N ASN A 181 4.14 5.61 11.80
CA ASN A 181 5.02 6.74 12.07
C ASN A 181 4.15 8.00 12.15
N ILE A 182 3.96 8.54 13.36
CA ILE A 182 3.23 9.78 13.58
C ILE A 182 4.26 10.90 13.59
N ASN A 183 4.24 11.81 12.61
CA ASN A 183 5.01 13.04 12.67
C ASN A 183 4.16 14.14 13.34
N PRO A 184 4.42 14.51 14.61
CA PRO A 184 3.65 15.54 15.29
C PRO A 184 3.90 16.96 14.75
N ASN A 185 4.87 17.15 13.86
CA ASN A 185 5.30 18.46 13.36
C ASN A 185 4.98 18.71 11.88
N ALA A 186 4.04 17.97 11.28
CA ALA A 186 3.54 18.28 9.94
C ALA A 186 2.64 19.53 10.00
N ASN A 187 3.25 20.70 9.80
CA ASN A 187 2.61 21.98 9.49
C ASN A 187 2.63 22.21 8.00
#